data_AF-A0A9X2TK47-F1
#
_entry.id   AF-A0A9X2TK47-F1
#
_cell.length_a   1.000
_cell.length_b   1.000
_cell.length_c   1.000
_cell.angle_alpha   90.00
_cell.angle_beta   90.00
_cell.angle_gamma   90.00
#
_symmetry.space_group_name_H-M   'P 1'
#
loop_
_entity.id
_entity.type
_entity.pdbx_description
1 polymer ?
#
loop_
_entity_poly.entity_id
_entity_poly.type
_entity_poly.pdbx_seq_one_letter_code
_entity_poly.pdbx_strand_id
1 'polypeptide(L)'
;MSTRKQFRVCTGVTLGFEIMQGYVLAMLHSDAQPNLPPILIACEATDFDGVLPGGGTQSIVLGRLHVCMHEDPAVDVLTWLSKQAHRNGAQR
;
A
#
# COMPACT_ATOMS: atom_id res chain seq x y z
N MET A 1 2.55 -17.52 -2.24
CA MET A 1 3.33 -16.56 -3.05
C MET A 1 2.97 -15.16 -2.60
N SER A 2 3.97 -14.36 -2.22
CA SER A 2 3.75 -12.97 -1.85
C SER A 2 3.76 -12.12 -3.13
N THR A 3 2.70 -11.35 -3.38
CA THR A 3 2.68 -10.38 -4.50
C THR A 3 3.16 -9.04 -3.98
N ARG A 4 4.31 -8.58 -4.47
CA ARG A 4 4.90 -7.29 -4.10
C ARG A 4 4.72 -6.28 -5.22
N LYS A 5 4.34 -5.06 -4.87
CA LYS A 5 4.36 -3.91 -5.80
C LYS A 5 4.83 -2.66 -5.08
N GLN A 6 5.43 -1.74 -5.83
CA GLN A 6 5.95 -0.47 -5.33
C GLN A 6 5.33 0.69 -6.10
N PHE A 7 5.14 1.80 -5.41
CA PHE A 7 4.60 3.07 -5.92
C PHE A 7 5.39 4.21 -5.32
N ARG A 8 5.66 5.25 -6.09
CA ARG A 8 6.36 6.43 -5.63
C ARG A 8 5.40 7.42 -4.97
N VAL A 9 5.74 7.79 -3.74
CA VAL A 9 4.94 8.72 -2.94
C VAL A 9 5.39 10.14 -3.22
N CYS A 10 6.70 10.39 -3.20
CA CYS A 10 7.32 11.63 -3.60
C CYS A 10 8.76 11.34 -4.05
N THR A 11 9.46 12.36 -4.52
CA THR A 11 10.82 12.20 -5.03
C THR A 11 11.72 11.59 -3.95
N GLY A 12 12.31 10.44 -4.27
CA GLY A 12 13.18 9.71 -3.36
C GLY A 12 12.46 8.88 -2.29
N VAL A 13 11.14 8.74 -2.32
CA VAL A 13 10.38 7.90 -1.37
C VAL A 13 9.42 6.97 -2.10
N THR A 14 9.57 5.67 -1.84
CA THR A 14 8.78 4.60 -2.47
C THR A 14 7.99 3.81 -1.43
N LEU A 15 6.68 3.70 -1.63
CA LEU A 15 5.77 2.85 -0.88
C LEU A 15 5.64 1.47 -1.52
N GLY A 16 6.08 0.44 -0.81
CA GLY A 16 5.90 -0.96 -1.16
C GLY A 16 4.71 -1.57 -0.44
N PHE A 17 3.97 -2.41 -1.14
CA PHE A 17 2.92 -3.26 -0.59
C PHE A 17 3.29 -4.72 -0.71
N GLU A 18 3.06 -5.46 0.36
CA GLU A 18 3.19 -6.91 0.39
C GLU A 18 1.91 -7.53 0.96
N ILE A 19 1.29 -8.42 0.17
CA ILE A 19 0.08 -9.13 0.59
C ILE A 19 0.47 -10.42 1.32
N MET A 20 0.04 -10.53 2.58
CA MET A 20 0.24 -11.70 3.42
C MET A 20 -1.10 -12.37 3.72
N GLN A 21 -1.08 -13.56 4.35
CA GLN A 21 -2.32 -14.26 4.73
C GLN A 21 -3.08 -13.44 5.80
N GLY A 22 -4.11 -12.72 5.37
CA GLY A 22 -5.04 -12.00 6.25
C GLY A 22 -4.70 -10.54 6.55
N TYR A 23 -3.61 -9.99 6.01
CA TYR A 23 -3.26 -8.57 6.17
C TYR A 23 -2.35 -8.06 5.05
N VAL A 24 -2.20 -6.74 4.97
CA VAL A 24 -1.31 -6.03 4.03
C VAL A 24 -0.20 -5.35 4.82
N LEU A 25 1.04 -5.61 4.44
CA LEU A 25 2.20 -4.89 4.95
C LEU A 25 2.51 -3.72 3.99
N ALA A 26 2.57 -2.50 4.54
CA ALA A 26 3.01 -1.31 3.84
C ALA A 26 4.43 -0.92 4.28
N MET A 27 5.28 -0.55 3.33
CA MET A 27 6.71 -0.30 3.57
C MET A 27 7.14 1.00 2.89
N LEU A 28 7.70 1.95 3.64
CA LEU A 28 8.30 3.16 3.07
C LEU A 28 9.82 2.98 2.92
N HIS A 29 10.30 3.14 1.69
CA HIS A 29 11.72 3.12 1.34
C HIS A 29 12.16 4.53 0.96
N SER A 30 13.36 4.92 1.38
CA SER A 30 14.04 6.13 0.91
C SER A 30 15.09 5.75 -0.12
N ASP A 31 15.00 6.31 -1.33
CA ASP A 31 15.98 6.08 -2.41
C ASP A 31 17.34 6.69 -2.07
N ALA A 32 17.37 7.69 -1.17
CA ALA A 32 18.61 8.29 -0.68
C ALA A 32 19.40 7.35 0.26
N GLN A 33 18.74 6.34 0.82
CA GLN A 33 19.32 5.40 1.79
C GLN A 33 18.88 3.95 1.46
N PRO A 34 19.26 3.41 0.29
CA PRO A 34 18.74 2.14 -0.22
C PRO A 34 19.13 0.92 0.63
N ASN A 35 20.17 1.06 1.47
CA ASN A 35 20.67 0.00 2.33
C ASN A 35 20.03 0.00 3.73
N LEU A 36 19.20 0.99 4.07
CA LEU A 36 18.49 0.99 5.34
C LEU A 36 17.21 0.16 5.25
N PRO A 37 16.84 -0.54 6.33
CA PRO A 37 15.57 -1.25 6.38
C PRO A 37 14.42 -0.24 6.21
N PRO A 38 13.39 -0.57 5.41
CA PRO A 38 12.24 0.31 5.25
C PRO A 38 11.52 0.53 6.56
N ILE A 39 10.82 1.66 6.67
CA ILE A 39 9.87 1.84 7.76
C ILE A 39 8.69 0.91 7.48
N LEU A 40 8.53 -0.09 8.34
CA LEU A 40 7.45 -1.07 8.27
C LEU A 40 6.22 -0.52 9.00
N ILE A 41 5.10 -0.43 8.29
CA ILE A 41 3.81 -0.08 8.87
C ILE A 41 2.87 -1.27 8.66
N ALA A 42 2.71 -2.06 9.72
CA ALA A 42 1.73 -3.14 9.73
C ALA A 42 0.33 -2.52 9.87
N CYS A 43 -0.49 -2.68 8.83
CA CYS A 43 -1.90 -2.34 8.91
C CYS A 43 -2.61 -3.62 9.40
N GLU A 44 -2.95 -3.66 10.69
CA GLU A 44 -3.59 -4.83 11.29
C GLU A 44 -4.98 -5.03 10.66
N ALA A 45 -5.18 -6.24 10.12
CA ALA A 45 -6.42 -6.79 9.56
C ALA A 45 -7.46 -5.75 9.13
N THR A 46 -7.13 -4.92 8.14
CA THR A 46 -8.17 -4.34 7.32
C THR A 46 -8.76 -5.47 6.51
N ASP A 47 -9.99 -5.89 6.84
CA ASP A 47 -10.90 -6.25 5.76
C ASP A 47 -10.77 -5.13 4.73
N PHE A 48 -10.49 -5.47 3.47
CA PHE A 48 -10.16 -4.48 2.44
C PHE A 48 -11.26 -3.42 2.24
N ASP A 49 -12.44 -3.64 2.81
CA ASP A 49 -13.51 -2.66 3.04
C ASP A 49 -13.05 -1.42 3.83
N GLY A 50 -11.97 -1.52 4.60
CA GLY A 50 -11.33 -0.44 5.33
C GLY A 50 -10.26 0.34 4.54
N VAL A 51 -10.04 0.02 3.27
CA VAL A 51 -9.19 0.83 2.39
C VAL A 51 -10.05 1.84 1.63
N LEU A 52 -9.95 3.12 2.01
CA LEU A 52 -10.81 4.18 1.48
C LEU A 52 -9.99 5.26 0.77
N PRO A 53 -10.57 5.99 -0.20
CA PRO A 53 -10.02 7.26 -0.64
C PRO A 53 -9.87 8.19 0.57
N GLY A 54 -8.72 8.85 0.71
CA GLY A 54 -8.60 9.95 1.65
C GLY A 54 -9.35 11.19 1.14
N GLY A 55 -9.34 12.28 1.90
CA GLY A 55 -10.09 13.51 1.58
C GLY A 55 -9.72 14.21 0.25
N GLY A 56 -8.85 13.63 -0.60
CA GLY A 56 -8.45 14.17 -1.90
C GLY A 56 -8.05 13.08 -2.90
N THR A 57 -7.84 13.47 -4.16
CA THR A 57 -7.57 12.55 -5.30
C THR A 57 -6.23 11.82 -5.24
N GLN A 58 -5.32 12.27 -4.38
CA GLN A 58 -3.98 11.70 -4.25
C GLN A 58 -3.71 11.12 -2.86
N SER A 59 -4.73 10.59 -2.17
CA SER A 59 -4.48 9.90 -0.89
C SER A 59 -5.36 8.68 -0.69
N ILE A 60 -4.86 7.69 0.03
CA ILE A 60 -5.61 6.52 0.49
C ILE A 60 -5.48 6.37 2.00
N VAL A 61 -6.51 5.81 2.62
CA VAL A 61 -6.50 5.39 4.02
C VAL A 61 -6.38 3.87 4.03
N LEU A 62 -5.34 3.35 4.70
CA LEU A 62 -5.08 1.93 4.93
C LEU A 62 -5.34 1.65 6.40
N GLY A 63 -6.57 1.24 6.73
CA GLY A 63 -6.98 1.08 8.12
C GLY A 63 -7.04 2.42 8.84
N ARG A 64 -6.11 2.68 9.77
CA ARG A 64 -5.96 3.98 10.45
C ARG A 64 -4.83 4.85 9.89
N LEU A 65 -4.10 4.38 8.88
CA LEU A 65 -2.98 5.10 8.26
C LEU A 65 -3.48 5.90 7.05
N HIS A 66 -3.33 7.22 7.06
CA HIS A 66 -3.59 8.07 5.89
C HIS A 66 -2.28 8.32 5.14
N VAL A 67 -2.22 7.91 3.87
CA VAL A 67 -1.04 8.07 3.01
C VAL A 67 -1.37 9.04 1.89
N CYS A 68 -0.68 10.18 1.86
CA CYS A 68 -0.74 11.14 0.76
C CYS A 68 0.36 10.84 -0.26
N MET A 69 -0.02 10.71 -1.52
CA MET A 69 0.86 10.48 -2.66
C MET A 69 0.94 11.77 -3.49
N HIS A 70 2.10 12.06 -4.04
CA HIS A 70 2.32 13.19 -4.93
C HIS A 70 2.49 12.73 -6.38
N GLU A 71 3.20 11.62 -6.60
CA GLU A 71 3.54 11.13 -7.94
C GLU A 71 2.53 10.11 -8.47
N ASP A 72 2.35 8.96 -7.80
CA ASP A 72 1.38 7.96 -8.25
C ASP A 72 -0.07 8.31 -7.82
N PRO A 73 -1.07 8.23 -8.73
CA PRO A 73 -2.47 8.48 -8.37
C PRO A 73 -3.02 7.45 -7.37
N ALA A 74 -3.68 7.94 -6.32
CA ALA A 74 -4.25 7.08 -5.28
C ALA A 74 -5.25 6.04 -5.81
N VAL A 75 -6.04 6.41 -6.84
CA VAL A 75 -7.02 5.51 -7.48
C VAL A 75 -6.36 4.29 -8.14
N ASP A 76 -5.17 4.45 -8.72
CA ASP A 76 -4.47 3.36 -9.41
C ASP A 76 -3.87 2.38 -8.40
N VAL A 77 -3.33 2.91 -7.30
CA VAL A 77 -2.84 2.12 -6.17
C VAL A 77 -3.98 1.33 -5.53
N LEU A 78 -5.10 2.00 -5.23
CA LEU A 78 -6.30 1.37 -4.65
C LEU A 78 -6.83 0.26 -5.58
N THR A 79 -7.01 0.57 -6.86
CA THR A 79 -7.50 -0.39 -7.85
C THR A 79 -6.62 -1.63 -7.93
N TRP A 80 -5.30 -1.46 -7.88
CA TRP A 80 -4.38 -2.60 -7.88
C TRP A 80 -4.49 -3.43 -6.60
N LEU A 81 -4.55 -2.78 -5.42
CA LEU A 81 -4.71 -3.46 -4.13
C LEU A 81 -6.01 -4.28 -4.09
N SER A 82 -7.14 -3.69 -4.51
CA SER A 82 -8.43 -4.38 -4.57
C SER A 82 -8.38 -5.59 -5.51
N LYS A 83 -7.73 -5.48 -6.69
CA LYS A 83 -7.55 -6.61 -7.60
C LYS A 83 -6.74 -7.77 -6.98
N GLN A 84 -5.71 -7.47 -6.19
CA GLN A 84 -4.94 -8.53 -5.51
C GLN A 84 -5.77 -9.19 -4.40
N ALA A 85 -6.54 -8.41 -3.64
CA ALA A 85 -7.44 -8.94 -2.63
C ALA A 85 -8.46 -9.94 -3.22
N HIS A 86 -9.09 -9.58 -4.34
CA HIS A 86 -10.06 -10.45 -5.02
C HIS A 86 -9.41 -11.75 -5.52
N ARG A 87 -8.19 -11.69 -6.07
CA ARG A 87 -7.47 -12.89 -6.54
C ARG A 87 -7.13 -13.85 -5.40
N ASN A 88 -6.72 -13.31 -4.25
CA ASN A 88 -6.41 -14.13 -3.07
C ASN A 88 -7.66 -14.64 -2.36
N GLY A 89 -8.79 -13.91 -2.42
CA GLY A 89 -10.09 -14.35 -1.92
C GLY A 89 -10.75 -15.43 -2.78
N ALA A 90 -10.57 -15.39 -4.10
CA ALA A 90 -11.10 -16.39 -5.04
C ALA A 90 -10.34 -17.73 -5.02
N GLN A 91 -9.22 -17.81 -4.30
CA GLN A 91 -8.49 -19.06 -4.03
C GLN A 91 -8.88 -19.71 -2.69
N ARG A 92 -9.95 -19.23 -2.03
CA ARG A 92 -10.52 -19.85 -0.83
C ARG A 92 -11.68 -20.77 -1.16
#